data_AF-A0A0L0LI65-F1
#
_entry.id   AF-A0A0L0LI65-F1
#
_cell.length_a   1.000
_cell.length_b   1.000
_cell.length_c   1.000
_cell.angle_alpha   90.00
_cell.angle_beta   90.00
_cell.angle_gamma   90.00
#
_symmetry.space_group_name_H-M   'P 1'
#
loop_
_entity.id
_entity.type
_entity.pdbx_description
1 polymer ?
#
loop_
_entity_poly.entity_id
_entity_poly.type
_entity_poly.pdbx_seq_one_letter_code
_entity_poly.pdbx_strand_id
1 'polypeptide(L)' 'MTQLNLERTLRAQLETLNDIIDRKIVRGQSYSREAKEHKHILTRLSNLKRARSNWMFRTLSLA' A
#
# COMPACT_ATOMS: atom_id res chain seq x y z
N MET A 1 16.19 -6.05 3.73
CA MET A 1 14.73 -6.30 3.62
C MET A 1 14.40 -6.74 2.21
N THR A 2 13.79 -7.90 2.02
CA THR A 2 13.33 -8.36 0.69
C THR A 2 12.03 -7.65 0.30
N GLN A 3 11.77 -7.47 -1.00
CA GLN A 3 10.56 -6.78 -1.49
C GLN A 3 9.25 -7.44 -1.01
N LEU A 4 9.25 -8.76 -0.83
CA LEU A 4 8.12 -9.52 -0.27
C LEU A 4 7.82 -9.13 1.19
N ASN A 5 8.87 -8.93 2.00
CA ASN A 5 8.70 -8.50 3.38
C ASN A 5 8.15 -7.08 3.44
N LEU A 6 8.60 -6.19 2.55
CA LEU A 6 8.07 -4.83 2.42
C LEU A 6 6.57 -4.85 2.03
N GLU A 7 6.17 -5.67 1.06
CA GLU A 7 4.77 -5.80 0.66
C GLU A 7 3.89 -6.31 1.81
N ARG A 8 4.37 -7.32 2.57
CA ARG A 8 3.67 -7.84 3.75
C ARG A 8 3.51 -6.78 4.83
N THR A 9 4.56 -6.02 5.14
CA THR A 9 4.48 -4.93 6.12
C THR A 9 3.50 -3.85 5.71
N LEU A 10 3.52 -3.44 4.42
CA LEU A 10 2.58 -2.43 3.91
C LEU A 10 1.13 -2.92 3.97
N ARG A 11 0.88 -4.21 3.71
CA ARG A 11 -0.46 -4.81 3.84
C ARG A 11 -0.95 -4.85 5.29
N ALA A 12 -0.09 -5.24 6.23
CA ALA A 12 -0.44 -5.25 7.66
C ALA A 12 -0.76 -3.83 8.19
N GLN A 13 0.00 -2.83 7.75
CA GLN A 13 -0.30 -1.43 8.06
C GLN A 13 -1.65 -0.98 7.48
N LEU A 14 -2.02 -1.49 6.31
CA LEU A 14 -3.29 -1.20 5.65
C LEU A 14 -4.49 -1.76 6.43
N GLU A 15 -4.39 -3.01 6.90
CA GLU A 15 -5.39 -3.62 7.78
C GLU A 15 -5.55 -2.84 9.09
N THR A 16 -4.43 -2.44 9.71
CA THR A 16 -4.47 -1.65 10.95
C THR A 16 -5.16 -0.30 10.74
N LEU A 17 -4.89 0.36 9.61
CA LEU A 17 -5.54 1.63 9.26
C LEU A 17 -7.05 1.45 9.02
N ASN A 18 -7.47 0.36 8.38
CA ASN A 18 -8.89 0.06 8.21
C ASN A 18 -9.59 -0.12 9.55
N ASP A 19 -9.01 -0.89 10.48
CA ASP A 19 -9.60 -1.06 11.81
C ASP A 19 -9.75 0.27 12.55
N ILE A 20 -8.77 1.18 12.42
CA ILE A 20 -8.84 2.50 13.03
C ILE A 20 -9.94 3.34 12.37
N ILE A 21 -10.02 3.33 11.03
CA ILE A 21 -11.04 4.06 10.27
C ILE A 21 -12.42 3.57 10.66
N ASP A 22 -12.65 2.25 10.71
CA ASP A 22 -13.95 1.66 11.06
C ASP A 22 -14.37 2.06 12.48
N ARG A 23 -13.45 1.97 13.45
CA ARG A 23 -13.72 2.45 14.82
C ARG A 23 -14.05 3.93 14.85
N LYS A 24 -13.39 4.75 14.04
CA LYS A 24 -13.64 6.19 13.94
C LYS A 24 -14.98 6.50 13.27
N ILE A 25 -15.36 5.77 12.22
CA ILE A 25 -16.66 5.88 11.56
C ILE A 25 -17.78 5.59 12.56
N VAL A 26 -17.70 4.47 13.28
CA VAL A 26 -18.71 4.08 14.28
C VAL A 26 -18.82 5.14 15.39
N ARG A 27 -17.70 5.77 15.78
CA ARG A 27 -17.67 6.83 16.80
C ARG A 27 -18.00 8.23 16.26
N GLY A 28 -18.27 8.39 14.96
CA GLY A 28 -18.48 9.69 14.32
C GLY A 28 -17.25 10.62 14.37
N GLN A 29 -16.06 10.06 14.53
CA GLN A 29 -14.81 10.82 14.62
C GLN A 29 -14.21 11.04 13.23
N SER A 30 -13.51 12.16 13.05
CA SER A 30 -12.76 12.41 11.82
C SER A 30 -11.65 11.39 11.61
N TYR A 31 -11.70 10.73 10.44
CA TYR A 31 -10.72 9.74 9.96
C TYR A 31 -9.91 10.26 8.76
N SER A 32 -9.95 11.58 8.51
CA SER A 32 -9.33 12.20 7.33
C SER A 32 -7.81 12.02 7.27
N ARG A 33 -7.15 11.90 8.43
CA ARG A 33 -5.70 11.67 8.51
C ARG A 33 -5.36 10.24 8.10
N GLU A 34 -6.07 9.28 8.67
CA GLU A 34 -5.90 7.84 8.37
C GLU A 34 -6.22 7.56 6.91
N ALA A 35 -7.24 8.19 6.33
CA ALA A 35 -7.56 8.07 4.92
C ALA A 35 -6.43 8.57 3.99
N LYS A 36 -5.73 9.67 4.36
CA LYS A 36 -4.57 10.16 3.61
C LYS A 36 -3.41 9.19 3.69
N GLU A 37 -3.11 8.68 4.88
CA GLU A 37 -2.06 7.68 5.08
C GLU A 37 -2.37 6.37 4.32
N HIS A 38 -3.62 5.91 4.38
CA HIS A 38 -4.10 4.75 3.63
C HIS A 38 -3.89 4.92 2.11
N LYS A 39 -4.28 6.08 1.55
CA LYS A 39 -4.04 6.40 0.13
C LYS A 39 -2.55 6.45 -0.22
N HIS A 40 -1.71 6.97 0.67
CA HIS A 40 -0.27 7.01 0.46
C HIS A 40 0.33 5.59 0.36
N ILE A 41 -0.07 4.69 1.26
CA ILE A 41 0.39 3.29 1.25
C ILE A 41 -0.07 2.56 -0.01
N LEU A 42 -1.32 2.73 -0.43
CA LEU A 42 -1.83 2.17 -1.70
C LEU A 42 -1.03 2.64 -2.91
N THR A 43 -0.68 3.93 -2.95
CA THR A 43 0.16 4.49 -4.01
C THR A 43 1.53 3.83 -4.03
N ARG A 44 2.13 3.61 -2.85
CA ARG A 44 3.43 2.95 -2.71
C ARG A 44 3.39 1.48 -3.15
N LEU A 45 2.34 0.74 -2.80
CA LEU A 45 2.10 -0.62 -3.27
C LEU A 45 1.93 -0.70 -4.79
N SER A 46 1.17 0.23 -5.38
CA SER A 46 0.98 0.31 -6.82
C SER A 46 2.31 0.58 -7.55
N ASN A 47 3.12 1.50 -7.02
CA ASN A 47 4.43 1.80 -7.58
C ASN A 47 5.40 0.61 -7.47
N LEU A 48 5.39 -0.13 -6.37
CA LEU A 48 6.17 -1.37 -6.23
C LEU A 48 5.76 -2.42 -7.27
N LYS A 49 4.46 -2.62 -7.50
CA LYS A 49 3.96 -3.51 -8.56
C LYS A 49 4.41 -3.06 -9.95
N ARG A 50 4.28 -1.77 -10.27
CA ARG A 50 4.70 -1.21 -11.56
C ARG A 50 6.20 -1.35 -11.80
N ALA A 51 7.03 -1.12 -10.78
CA ALA A 51 8.48 -1.32 -10.89
C ALA A 51 8.84 -2.78 -11.22
N ARG A 52 8.14 -3.74 -10.61
CA ARG A 52 8.29 -5.17 -10.91
C ARG A 52 7.90 -5.51 -12.36
N SER A 53 6.79 -4.94 -12.85
CA SER A 53 6.36 -5.12 -14.24
C SER A 53 7.35 -4.51 -15.23
N ASN A 54 7.78 -3.25 -15.03
CA ASN A 54 8.73 -2.58 -15.93
C ASN A 54 10.10 -3.27 -15.99
N TRP A 55 10.56 -3.89 -14.90
CA TRP A 55 11.79 -4.67 -14.91
C TRP A 55 11.66 -5.92 -15.81
N MET A 56 10.52 -6.63 -15.74
CA MET A 56 10.25 -7.79 -16.62
C MET A 56 10.10 -7.40 -18.09
N PHE A 57 9.53 -6.23 -18.40
CA PHE A 57 9.45 -5.75 -19.79
C PHE A 57 10.81 -5.34 -20.36
N ARG A 58 11.72 -4.78 -19.54
CA ARG A 58 13.08 -4.42 -19.97
C ARG A 58 13.96 -5.64 -20.30
N THR A 59 13.72 -6.79 -19.67
CA THR A 59 14.44 -8.03 -19.99
C THR A 59 13.97 -8.68 -21.29
N LEU A 60 12.74 -8.43 -21.73
CA LEU A 60 12.18 -8.98 -22.98
C LEU A 60 12.49 -8.13 -24.22
N SER A 61 12.88 -6.86 -24.06
CA SER A 61 13.26 -5.97 -25.18
C SER A 61 14.74 -6.09 -25.58
N LEU A 62 15.50 -7.00 -24.96
CA LEU A 62 16.93 -7.26 -25.20
C LEU A 62 17.18 -8.68 -25.72
N ALA A 63 16.12 -9.40 -26.13
CA ALA A 63 16.17 -10.73 -26.74
C ALA A 63 15.75 -10.67 -28.21
#